data_AF-A0A7W0EQ94-F1
#
_entry.id   AF-A0A7W0EQ94-F1
#
_cell.length_a   1.000
_cell.length_b   1.000
_cell.length_c   1.000
_cell.angle_alpha   90.00
_cell.angle_beta   90.00
_cell.angle_gamma   90.00
#
_symmetry.space_group_name_H-M   'P 1'
#
loop_
_entity.id
_entity.type
_entity.pdbx_description
1 polymer ?
#
loop_
_entity_poly.entity_id
_entity_poly.type
_entity_poly.pdbx_seq_one_letter_code
_entity_poly.pdbx_strand_id
1 'polypeptide(L)'
;MADPAIVKEICRSLKQMRLSKNLTQAELAEMAGLNRVTISRMEAGRAATLLTLVQILRALDKLDILDIFREESEISPMQLLKLQEKQRQRASLSRKKTVADREEKSEW
;
A
#
# COMPACT_ATOMS: atom_id res chain seq x y z
N MET A 1 9.29 -15.91 23.51
CA MET A 1 8.04 -16.48 22.96
C MET A 1 8.38 -17.10 21.60
N ALA A 2 7.90 -18.31 21.29
CA ALA A 2 8.22 -18.97 20.02
C ALA A 2 7.28 -18.50 18.89
N ASP A 3 7.74 -18.52 17.64
CA ASP A 3 6.97 -18.05 16.48
C ASP A 3 5.56 -18.65 16.39
N PRO A 4 5.33 -19.96 16.63
CA PRO A 4 3.98 -20.52 16.61
C PRO A 4 3.06 -19.99 17.71
N ALA A 5 3.61 -19.52 18.84
CA ALA A 5 2.84 -18.90 19.91
C ALA A 5 2.37 -17.49 19.50
N ILE A 6 3.23 -16.72 18.85
CA ILE A 6 2.89 -15.39 18.30
C ILE A 6 1.76 -15.52 17.28
N VAL A 7 1.86 -16.48 16.35
CA VAL A 7 0.79 -16.74 15.36
C VAL A 7 -0.54 -17.07 16.04
N LYS A 8 -0.53 -17.89 17.09
CA LYS A 8 -1.75 -18.22 17.86
C LYS A 8 -2.36 -17.00 18.54
N GLU A 9 -1.55 -16.09 19.07
CA GLU A 9 -2.06 -14.85 19.67
C GLU A 9 -2.71 -13.94 18.64
N ILE A 10 -2.07 -13.73 17.49
CA ILE A 10 -2.66 -12.98 16.36
C ILE A 10 -4.00 -13.58 15.96
N CYS A 11 -4.06 -14.90 15.79
CA CYS A 11 -5.29 -15.61 15.44
C CYS A 11 -6.39 -15.47 16.50
N ARG A 12 -6.02 -15.48 17.79
CA ARG A 12 -6.96 -15.25 18.89
C ARG A 12 -7.50 -13.82 18.85
N SER A 13 -6.67 -12.83 18.56
CA SER A 13 -7.09 -11.44 18.42
C SER A 13 -8.09 -11.26 17.27
N LEU A 14 -7.88 -11.91 16.12
CA LEU A 14 -8.86 -11.91 15.02
C LEU A 14 -10.22 -12.46 15.45
N LYS A 15 -10.23 -13.57 16.20
CA LYS A 15 -11.46 -14.15 16.75
C LYS A 15 -12.19 -13.14 17.65
N GLN A 16 -11.45 -12.43 18.51
CA GLN A 16 -12.05 -11.42 19.39
C GLN A 16 -12.63 -10.24 18.59
N MET A 17 -11.92 -9.76 17.56
CA MET A 17 -12.41 -8.72 16.65
C MET A 17 -13.71 -9.15 15.97
N ARG A 18 -13.80 -10.39 15.48
CA ARG A 18 -15.04 -10.94 14.90
C ARG A 18 -16.18 -10.91 15.92
N LEU A 19 -15.93 -11.43 17.12
CA LEU A 19 -16.95 -11.50 18.17
C LEU A 19 -17.42 -10.10 18.61
N SER A 20 -16.53 -9.11 18.69
CA SER A 20 -16.90 -7.73 19.00
C SER A 20 -17.81 -7.08 17.95
N LYS A 21 -17.80 -7.60 16.72
CA LYS A 21 -18.70 -7.18 15.63
C LYS A 21 -19.96 -8.03 15.53
N ASN A 22 -20.18 -8.98 16.46
CA ASN A 22 -21.31 -9.92 16.47
C ASN A 22 -21.42 -10.76 15.18
N LEU A 23 -20.29 -11.02 14.51
CA LEU A 23 -20.27 -11.81 13.28
C LEU A 23 -20.09 -13.30 13.59
N THR A 24 -20.83 -14.15 12.91
CA THR A 24 -20.56 -15.60 12.83
C THR A 24 -19.33 -15.87 11.96
N GLN A 25 -18.77 -17.08 12.07
CA GLN A 25 -17.67 -17.49 11.18
C GLN A 25 -18.10 -17.58 9.72
N ALA A 26 -19.38 -17.85 9.44
CA ALA A 26 -19.91 -17.94 8.09
C ALA A 26 -20.03 -16.55 7.44
N GLU A 27 -20.57 -15.57 8.16
CA GLU A 27 -20.66 -14.18 7.69
C GLU A 27 -19.28 -13.58 7.45
N LEU A 28 -18.32 -13.77 8.38
CA LEU A 28 -16.96 -13.30 8.16
C LEU A 28 -16.30 -13.98 6.94
N ALA A 29 -16.59 -15.26 6.72
CA ALA A 29 -16.06 -15.98 5.57
C ALA A 29 -16.60 -15.43 4.26
N GLU A 30 -17.90 -15.16 4.19
CA GLU A 30 -18.55 -14.52 3.04
C GLU A 30 -17.95 -13.14 2.76
N MET A 31 -17.84 -12.29 3.78
CA MET A 31 -17.23 -10.95 3.66
C MET A 31 -15.77 -11.00 3.21
N ALA A 32 -15.01 -12.03 3.63
CA ALA A 32 -13.59 -12.19 3.29
C ALA A 32 -13.37 -12.92 1.95
N GLY A 33 -14.41 -13.44 1.31
CA GLY A 33 -14.29 -14.30 0.12
C GLY A 33 -13.57 -15.63 0.42
N LEU A 34 -13.83 -16.21 1.60
CA LEU A 34 -13.18 -17.42 2.11
C LEU A 34 -14.22 -18.51 2.42
N ASN A 35 -13.75 -19.75 2.58
CA ASN A 35 -14.57 -20.82 3.12
C ASN A 35 -14.66 -20.68 4.66
N ARG A 36 -15.84 -20.94 5.25
CA ARG A 36 -16.05 -20.99 6.71
C ARG A 36 -15.00 -21.84 7.44
N VAL A 37 -14.58 -22.97 6.85
CA VAL A 37 -13.55 -23.85 7.41
C VAL A 37 -12.19 -23.13 7.53
N THR A 38 -11.87 -22.26 6.58
CA THR A 38 -10.64 -21.44 6.62
C THR A 38 -10.66 -20.50 7.81
N ILE A 39 -11.79 -19.80 8.06
CA ILE A 39 -11.96 -18.95 9.24
C ILE A 39 -11.81 -19.77 10.53
N SER A 40 -12.48 -20.92 10.61
CA SER A 40 -12.43 -21.81 11.78
C SER A 40 -10.99 -22.30 12.08
N ARG A 41 -10.24 -22.69 11.05
CA ARG A 41 -8.84 -23.10 11.19
C ARG A 41 -7.96 -21.94 11.63
N MET A 42 -8.10 -20.77 10.97
CA MET A 42 -7.36 -19.56 11.31
C MET A 42 -7.56 -19.20 12.78
N GLU A 43 -8.80 -19.12 13.27
CA GLU A 43 -9.09 -18.81 14.68
C GLU A 43 -8.55 -19.83 15.68
N ALA A 44 -8.31 -21.07 15.25
CA ALA A 44 -7.65 -22.11 16.03
C ALA A 44 -6.11 -22.06 15.95
N GLY A 45 -5.54 -21.08 15.23
CA GLY A 45 -4.11 -20.95 14.97
C GLY A 45 -3.57 -22.00 13.98
N ARG A 46 -4.43 -22.53 13.10
CA ARG A 46 -4.10 -23.55 12.09
C ARG A 46 -4.26 -22.95 10.68
N ALA A 47 -3.39 -23.33 9.75
CA ALA A 47 -3.47 -22.91 8.35
C ALA A 47 -3.51 -21.38 8.13
N ALA A 48 -2.78 -20.63 8.97
CA ALA A 48 -2.65 -19.18 8.83
C ALA A 48 -1.66 -18.84 7.72
N THR A 49 -2.12 -18.15 6.68
CA THR A 49 -1.25 -17.54 5.67
C THR A 49 -1.36 -16.03 5.75
N LEU A 50 -0.33 -15.32 5.29
CA LEU A 50 -0.36 -13.85 5.26
C LEU A 50 -1.54 -13.33 4.41
N LEU A 51 -1.84 -14.00 3.30
CA LEU A 51 -2.98 -13.64 2.44
C LEU A 51 -4.32 -13.76 3.18
N THR A 52 -4.55 -14.88 3.88
CA THR A 52 -5.80 -15.07 4.66
C THR A 52 -5.92 -14.06 5.80
N LEU A 53 -4.80 -13.71 6.46
CA LEU A 53 -4.76 -12.64 7.45
C LEU A 53 -5.23 -11.30 6.83
N VAL A 54 -4.67 -10.90 5.69
CA VAL A 54 -5.04 -9.65 5.00
C VAL A 54 -6.51 -9.64 4.60
N GLN A 55 -7.03 -10.75 4.07
CA GLN A 55 -8.45 -10.86 3.69
C GLN A 55 -9.38 -10.72 4.90
N ILE A 56 -9.05 -11.37 6.03
CA ILE A 56 -9.83 -11.28 7.27
C ILE A 56 -9.76 -9.87 7.86
N LEU A 57 -8.57 -9.26 7.91
CA LEU A 57 -8.42 -7.87 8.38
C LEU A 57 -9.23 -6.89 7.54
N ARG A 58 -9.28 -7.09 6.21
CA ARG A 58 -10.14 -6.28 5.32
C ARG A 58 -11.62 -6.46 5.66
N ALA A 59 -12.09 -7.69 5.79
CA ALA A 59 -13.49 -7.97 6.13
C ALA A 59 -13.88 -7.42 7.52
N LEU A 60 -12.92 -7.38 8.45
CA LEU A 60 -13.11 -6.79 9.78
C LEU A 60 -12.96 -5.27 9.80
N ASP A 61 -12.64 -4.63 8.69
CA ASP A 61 -12.34 -3.19 8.60
C ASP A 61 -11.20 -2.80 9.57
N LYS A 62 -10.09 -3.54 9.48
CA LYS A 62 -8.90 -3.49 10.35
C LYS A 62 -7.58 -3.55 9.56
N LEU A 63 -7.58 -3.11 8.30
CA LEU A 63 -6.37 -3.10 7.46
C LEU A 63 -5.31 -2.08 7.91
N ASP A 64 -5.74 -1.03 8.62
CA ASP A 64 -4.92 0.01 9.23
C ASP A 64 -3.81 -0.54 10.13
N ILE A 65 -4.01 -1.70 10.76
CA ILE A 65 -2.98 -2.40 11.55
C ILE A 65 -1.70 -2.66 10.73
N LEU A 66 -1.84 -2.87 9.42
CA LEU A 66 -0.71 -3.14 8.54
C LEU A 66 0.09 -1.88 8.18
N ASP A 67 -0.36 -0.69 8.56
CA ASP A 67 0.37 0.55 8.28
C ASP A 67 1.71 0.61 9.02
N ILE A 68 1.89 -0.16 10.09
CA ILE A 68 3.19 -0.33 10.76
C ILE A 68 4.29 -0.91 9.86
N PHE A 69 3.92 -1.63 8.79
CA PHE A 69 4.89 -2.13 7.80
C PHE A 69 5.30 -1.07 6.78
N ARG A 70 4.59 0.05 6.72
CA ARG A 70 4.98 1.18 5.90
C ARG A 70 6.05 1.92 6.69
N GLU A 71 7.31 1.67 6.38
CA GLU A 71 8.35 2.66 6.67
C GLU A 71 7.92 3.93 5.94
N GLU A 72 7.49 4.94 6.69
CA GLU A 72 7.37 6.27 6.12
C GLU A 72 8.75 6.58 5.57
N SER A 73 8.89 6.55 4.24
CA SER A 73 10.00 7.20 3.58
C SER A 73 9.82 8.68 3.90
N GLU A 74 10.33 9.12 5.05
CA GLU A 74 10.51 10.53 5.34
C GLU A 74 11.22 11.06 4.11
N ILE A 75 10.50 11.86 3.32
CA ILE A 75 11.09 12.52 2.16
C ILE A 75 12.22 13.35 2.77
N SER A 76 13.46 12.96 2.51
CA SER A 76 14.61 13.68 3.04
C SER A 76 14.41 15.15 2.67
N PRO A 77 14.71 16.13 3.54
CA PRO A 77 14.62 17.55 3.20
C PRO A 77 15.27 17.91 1.85
N MET A 78 16.31 17.16 1.44
CA MET A 78 16.92 17.24 0.10
C MET A 78 16.01 16.81 -1.06
N GLN A 79 15.18 15.78 -0.89
CA GLN A 79 14.22 15.34 -1.89
C GLN A 79 13.06 16.34 -2.05
N LEU A 80 12.63 16.99 -0.97
CA LEU A 80 11.69 18.12 -1.01
C LEU A 80 12.27 19.31 -1.78
N LEU A 81 13.52 19.69 -1.51
CA LEU A 81 14.23 20.74 -2.24
C LEU A 81 14.31 20.44 -3.75
N LYS A 82 14.70 19.23 -4.14
CA LYS A 82 14.74 18.80 -5.56
C LYS A 82 13.37 18.87 -6.26
N LEU A 83 12.27 18.63 -5.53
CA LEU A 83 10.91 18.75 -6.08
C LEU A 83 10.49 20.21 -6.23
N GLN A 84 10.90 21.09 -5.31
CA GLN A 84 10.68 22.55 -5.42
C GLN A 84 11.53 23.18 -6.54
N GLU A 85 12.79 22.75 -6.72
CA GLU A 85 13.67 23.23 -7.81
C GLU A 85 13.11 22.93 -9.20
N LYS A 86 12.32 21.86 -9.34
CA LYS A 86 11.67 21.50 -10.61
C LYS A 86 10.46 22.36 -10.96
N GLN A 87 9.98 23.21 -10.04
CA GLN A 87 8.98 24.22 -10.39
C GLN A 87 9.67 25.35 -11.17
N ARG A 88 9.27 25.54 -12.43
CA ARG A 88 9.81 26.61 -13.28
C ARG A 88 9.46 27.96 -12.64
N GLN A 89 10.44 28.62 -12.03
CA GLN A 89 10.23 29.93 -11.41
C GLN A 89 10.16 31.07 -12.42
N ARG A 90 10.57 30.85 -13.67
CA ARG A 90 10.54 31.83 -14.75
C ARG A 90 10.24 31.17 -16.09
N ALA A 91 9.50 31.87 -16.94
CA ALA A 91 9.37 31.50 -18.34
C ALA A 91 10.71 31.73 -19.05
N SER A 92 11.32 30.68 -19.58
CA SER A 92 12.44 30.83 -20.52
C SER A 92 11.87 31.14 -21.90
N LEU A 93 12.26 32.26 -22.50
CA LEU A 93 11.95 32.56 -23.90
C LEU A 93 12.41 31.38 -24.76
N SER A 94 11.46 30.67 -25.36
CA SER A 94 11.77 29.71 -26.42
C SER A 94 12.43 30.51 -27.54
N ARG A 95 13.74 30.34 -27.72
CA ARG A 95 14.45 30.87 -28.88
C ARG A 95 13.88 30.15 -30.10
N LYS A 96 12.83 30.73 -30.70
CA LYS A 96 12.40 30.38 -32.06
C LYS A 96 13.65 30.47 -32.93
N LYS A 97 14.17 29.34 -33.38
CA LYS A 97 15.08 29.29 -34.53
C LYS A 97 14.32 29.89 -35.70
N THR A 98 14.52 31.18 -35.96
CA THR A 98 14.15 31.80 -37.23
C THR A 98 15.01 31.16 -38.31
N VAL A 99 14.36 30.41 -39.21
CA VAL A 99 14.95 29.82 -40.41
C VAL A 99 15.13 30.91 -41.47
N ALA A 100 15.84 31.99 -41.12
CA ALA A 100 16.07 33.12 -41.99
C ALA A 100 17.53 33.56 -41.87
N ASP A 101 18.44 32.64 -42.22
CA ASP A 101 19.84 32.98 -42.52
C ASP A 101 20.52 31.83 -43.29
N ARG A 102 19.96 31.48 -44.47
CA ARG A 102 20.59 30.57 -45.45
C ARG A 102 20.21 30.91 -46.90
N GLU A 103 20.12 32.18 -47.23
CA GLU A 103 20.45 32.72 -48.55
C GLU A 103 21.24 33.97 -48.18
N GLU A 104 22.54 34.09 -48.42
CA GLU A 104 23.13 34.22 -49.74
C GLU A 104 24.64 34.40 -49.51
N LYS A 105 25.48 33.49 -49.99
CA LYS A 105 26.91 33.69 -50.27
C LYS A 105 27.49 32.44 -50.92
N SER A 106 27.46 32.40 -52.25
CA SER A 106 28.66 32.64 -53.05
C SER A 106 28.38 32.20 -54.49
N GLU A 107 28.31 33.17 -55.39
CA GLU A 107 28.76 32.95 -56.77
C GLU A 107 30.23 32.51 -56.73
N TRP A 108 30.55 31.42 -57.42
CA TRP A 108 31.73 31.12 -58.26
C TRP A 108 31.53 29.70 -58.81
#